data_AF-A0A955WXU1-F1
#
_entry.id   AF-A0A955WXU1-F1
#
_cell.length_a   1.000
_cell.length_b   1.000
_cell.length_c   1.000
_cell.angle_alpha   90.00
_cell.angle_beta   90.00
_cell.angle_gamma   90.00
#
_symmetry.space_group_name_H-M   'P 1'
#
loop_
_entity.id
_entity.type
_entity.pdbx_description
1 polymer ?
#
loop_
_entity_poly.entity_id
_entity_poly.type
_entity_poly.pdbx_seq_one_letter_code
_entity_poly.pdbx_strand_id
1 'polypeptide(L)'
;MQESAATLARREKIRVRQFHHHAWRTADMEATRKFWEDILGCPLIGTFVETTDPVTEAPSNYIHCFFELADGTALAFFQFQEGLYKAPDIQGKQDPFDHHIALEVDSKEAVFAYRDRLQAAGYDHMLIDHGY
;
A
#
# COMPACT_ATOMS: atom_id res chain seq x y z
N MET A 1 -7.51 13.19 20.00
CA MET A 1 -7.50 14.68 20.03
C MET A 1 -8.89 15.16 19.67
N GLN A 2 -9.51 16.05 20.45
CA GLN A 2 -10.87 16.52 20.14
C GLN A 2 -10.82 17.48 18.95
N GLU A 3 -11.58 17.20 17.89
CA GLU A 3 -11.51 18.00 16.66
C GLU A 3 -12.15 19.38 16.85
N SER A 4 -11.45 20.43 16.42
CA SER A 4 -11.97 21.79 16.52
C SER A 4 -13.12 22.04 15.53
N ALA A 5 -14.05 22.90 15.88
CA ALA A 5 -15.16 23.30 14.98
C ALA A 5 -14.66 23.82 13.63
N ALA A 6 -13.52 24.52 13.61
CA ALA A 6 -12.88 24.97 12.38
C ALA A 6 -12.36 23.80 11.51
N THR A 7 -11.87 22.72 12.13
CA THR A 7 -11.42 21.51 11.42
C THR A 7 -12.59 20.80 10.75
N LEU A 8 -13.70 20.65 11.47
CA LEU A 8 -14.93 20.05 10.95
C LEU A 8 -15.50 20.86 9.78
N ALA A 9 -15.67 22.17 9.95
CA ALA A 9 -16.19 23.05 8.91
C ALA A 9 -15.30 23.09 7.65
N ARG A 10 -13.99 22.90 7.78
CA ARG A 10 -13.08 22.75 6.65
C ARG A 10 -13.31 21.42 5.92
N ARG A 11 -13.41 20.30 6.65
CA ARG A 11 -13.58 18.96 6.07
C ARG A 11 -14.91 18.78 5.35
N GLU A 12 -15.99 19.39 5.85
CA GLU A 12 -17.32 19.34 5.21
C GLU A 12 -17.34 19.85 3.76
N LYS A 13 -16.41 20.75 3.42
CA LYS A 13 -16.29 21.32 2.07
C LYS A 13 -15.44 20.46 1.13
N ILE A 14 -14.72 19.47 1.65
CA ILE A 14 -13.84 18.61 0.86
C ILE A 14 -14.68 17.52 0.17
N ARG A 15 -14.57 17.44 -1.16
CA ARG A 15 -15.30 16.43 -1.97
C ARG A 15 -14.49 15.16 -2.19
N VAL A 16 -13.16 15.24 -2.14
CA VAL A 16 -12.25 14.10 -2.16
C VAL A 16 -12.27 13.46 -0.78
N ARG A 17 -12.82 12.26 -0.68
CA ARG A 17 -13.10 11.64 0.63
C ARG A 17 -11.92 10.82 1.12
N GLN A 18 -11.70 9.68 0.51
CA GLN A 18 -10.66 8.72 0.83
C GLN A 18 -9.96 8.28 -0.46
N PHE A 19 -8.87 7.52 -0.35
CA PHE A 19 -8.25 6.91 -1.52
C PHE A 19 -9.26 6.01 -2.24
N HIS A 20 -9.29 6.04 -3.57
CA HIS A 20 -9.94 4.94 -4.28
C HIS A 20 -9.02 3.70 -4.22
N HIS A 21 -7.75 3.91 -4.58
CA HIS A 21 -6.64 3.05 -4.22
C HIS A 21 -5.32 3.84 -4.34
N HIS A 22 -4.24 3.29 -3.78
CA HIS A 22 -2.87 3.71 -4.09
C HIS A 22 -2.15 2.54 -4.77
N ALA A 23 -1.54 2.77 -5.92
CA ALA A 23 -0.99 1.71 -6.77
C ALA A 23 0.53 1.76 -6.89
N TRP A 24 1.19 0.61 -6.83
CA TRP A 24 2.64 0.47 -7.00
C TRP A 24 3.03 -0.67 -7.93
N ARG A 25 4.29 -0.70 -8.37
CA ARG A 25 4.83 -1.85 -9.12
C ARG A 25 5.55 -2.81 -8.17
N THR A 26 5.27 -4.10 -8.31
CA THR A 26 6.00 -5.18 -7.63
C THR A 26 6.72 -6.06 -8.64
N ALA A 27 7.88 -6.58 -8.23
CA ALA A 27 8.61 -7.59 -9.00
C ALA A 27 8.10 -9.02 -8.72
N ASP A 28 7.48 -9.22 -7.55
CA ASP A 28 6.98 -10.52 -7.09
C ASP A 28 5.66 -10.32 -6.32
N MET A 29 4.56 -10.61 -7.01
CA MET A 29 3.20 -10.49 -6.51
C MET A 29 2.92 -11.54 -5.45
N GLU A 30 3.54 -12.71 -5.49
CA GLU A 30 3.34 -13.73 -4.45
C GLU A 30 4.00 -13.29 -3.14
N ALA A 31 5.20 -12.70 -3.21
CA ALA A 31 5.82 -12.07 -2.03
C ALA A 31 4.99 -10.88 -1.52
N THR A 32 4.44 -10.06 -2.43
CA THR A 32 3.52 -8.96 -2.08
C THR A 32 2.27 -9.49 -1.39
N ARG A 33 1.64 -10.53 -1.93
CA ARG A 33 0.47 -11.18 -1.34
C ARG A 33 0.74 -11.70 0.06
N LYS A 34 1.83 -12.45 0.26
CA LYS A 34 2.21 -12.94 1.60
C LYS A 34 2.38 -11.79 2.60
N PHE A 35 2.98 -10.68 2.20
CA PHE A 35 3.11 -9.53 3.08
C PHE A 35 1.75 -8.93 3.45
N TRP A 36 0.92 -8.59 2.46
CA TRP A 36 -0.36 -7.92 2.71
C TRP A 36 -1.41 -8.83 3.34
N GLU A 37 -1.54 -10.07 2.88
CA GLU A 37 -2.52 -11.04 3.38
C GLU A 37 -2.07 -11.64 4.72
N ASP A 38 -0.83 -12.16 4.82
CA ASP A 38 -0.44 -12.95 6.00
C ASP A 38 0.12 -12.08 7.15
N ILE A 39 0.89 -11.03 6.84
CA ILE A 39 1.49 -10.16 7.87
C ILE A 39 0.48 -9.10 8.32
N LEU A 40 -0.07 -8.37 7.35
CA LEU A 40 -0.95 -7.23 7.62
C LEU A 40 -2.44 -7.62 7.71
N GLY A 41 -2.84 -8.79 7.19
CA GLY A 41 -4.23 -9.23 7.26
C GLY A 41 -5.17 -8.55 6.26
N CYS A 42 -4.63 -7.85 5.26
CA CYS A 42 -5.38 -7.17 4.21
C CYS A 42 -5.73 -8.16 3.09
N PRO A 43 -7.01 -8.52 2.87
CA PRO A 43 -7.37 -9.54 1.90
C PRO A 43 -7.21 -9.06 0.46
N LEU A 44 -6.79 -9.96 -0.43
CA LEU A 44 -6.87 -9.74 -1.88
C LEU A 44 -8.33 -9.79 -2.33
N ILE A 45 -8.86 -8.66 -2.81
CA ILE A 45 -10.27 -8.51 -3.23
C ILE A 45 -10.46 -8.47 -4.75
N GLY A 46 -9.38 -8.34 -5.51
CA GLY A 46 -9.45 -8.30 -6.97
C GLY A 46 -8.12 -8.57 -7.63
N THR A 47 -8.15 -9.27 -8.77
CA THR A 47 -7.00 -9.46 -9.66
C THR A 47 -7.49 -9.32 -11.09
N PHE A 48 -6.93 -8.36 -11.79
CA PHE A 48 -7.25 -8.06 -13.18
C PHE A 48 -6.04 -8.40 -14.04
N VAL A 49 -6.27 -9.03 -15.19
CA VAL A 49 -5.23 -9.36 -16.15
C VAL A 49 -5.45 -8.46 -17.35
N GLU A 50 -4.42 -7.70 -17.71
CA GLU A 50 -4.46 -6.79 -18.83
C GLU A 50 -3.39 -7.21 -19.84
N THR A 51 -3.73 -7.09 -21.13
CA THR A 51 -2.86 -7.46 -22.25
C THR A 51 -2.44 -6.25 -23.10
N THR A 52 -2.91 -5.05 -22.74
CA THR A 52 -2.69 -3.81 -23.49
C THR A 52 -2.42 -2.67 -22.51
N ASP A 53 -1.43 -1.84 -22.83
CA ASP A 53 -1.12 -0.64 -22.06
C ASP A 53 -2.19 0.43 -22.31
N PRO A 54 -2.89 0.94 -21.29
CA PRO A 54 -4.01 1.86 -21.47
C PRO A 54 -3.60 3.26 -21.93
N VAL A 55 -2.30 3.58 -21.92
CA VAL A 55 -1.77 4.89 -22.33
C VAL A 55 -1.18 4.82 -23.74
N THR A 56 -0.42 3.76 -24.04
CA THR A 56 0.30 3.61 -25.31
C THR A 56 -0.40 2.71 -26.32
N GLU A 57 -1.43 1.96 -25.89
CA GLU A 57 -2.15 0.95 -26.67
C GLU A 57 -1.26 -0.21 -27.18
N ALA A 58 -0.01 -0.28 -26.75
CA ALA A 58 0.90 -1.37 -27.09
C ALA A 58 0.56 -2.64 -26.28
N PRO A 59 0.91 -3.84 -26.78
CA PRO A 59 0.81 -5.06 -26.01
C PRO A 59 1.57 -4.94 -24.69
N SER A 60 0.87 -5.19 -23.59
CA SER A 60 1.40 -5.12 -22.23
C SER A 60 0.75 -6.19 -21.39
N ASN A 61 1.51 -7.20 -20.98
CA ASN A 61 0.97 -8.26 -20.14
C ASN A 61 1.29 -7.94 -18.69
N TYR A 62 0.27 -7.68 -17.88
CA TYR A 62 0.42 -7.48 -16.45
C TYR A 62 -0.81 -7.96 -15.67
N ILE A 63 -0.58 -8.20 -14.38
CA ILE A 63 -1.66 -8.35 -13.41
C ILE A 63 -1.75 -7.12 -12.53
N HIS A 64 -2.96 -6.78 -12.11
CA HIS A 64 -3.27 -5.67 -11.21
C HIS A 64 -4.10 -6.22 -10.04
N CYS A 65 -3.46 -6.35 -8.88
CA CYS A 65 -4.03 -6.94 -7.68
C CYS A 65 -4.40 -5.86 -6.65
N PHE A 66 -5.50 -6.05 -5.92
CA PHE A 66 -6.04 -5.08 -4.95
C PHE A 66 -6.22 -5.70 -3.56
N PHE A 67 -5.62 -5.09 -2.55
CA PHE A 67 -5.70 -5.49 -1.15
C PHE A 67 -6.51 -4.47 -0.36
N GLU A 68 -7.60 -4.92 0.28
CA GLU A 68 -8.55 -4.03 0.97
C GLU A 68 -8.04 -3.58 2.34
N LEU A 69 -8.23 -2.29 2.63
CA LEU A 69 -8.04 -1.70 3.95
C LEU A 69 -9.39 -1.56 4.67
N ALA A 70 -9.35 -1.40 5.99
CA ALA A 70 -10.55 -1.41 6.83
C ALA A 70 -11.60 -0.34 6.50
N ASP A 71 -11.21 0.75 5.83
CA ASP A 71 -12.10 1.83 5.40
C ASP A 71 -12.70 1.62 3.98
N GLY A 72 -12.43 0.46 3.36
CA GLY A 72 -12.87 0.09 2.01
C GLY A 72 -12.00 0.66 0.89
N THR A 73 -10.91 1.36 1.23
CA THR A 73 -9.89 1.73 0.24
C THR A 73 -8.96 0.56 -0.04
N ALA A 74 -8.12 0.66 -1.07
CA ALA A 74 -7.21 -0.43 -1.41
C ALA A 74 -5.77 0.02 -1.68
N LEU A 75 -4.84 -0.88 -1.39
CA LEU A 75 -3.52 -0.85 -2.02
C LEU A 75 -3.53 -1.77 -3.22
N ALA A 76 -3.00 -1.27 -4.32
CA ALA A 76 -2.97 -1.98 -5.57
C ALA A 76 -1.54 -2.20 -6.05
N PHE A 77 -1.30 -3.33 -6.71
CA PHE A 77 0.03 -3.67 -7.21
C PHE A 77 -0.05 -4.16 -8.65
N PHE A 78 0.84 -3.63 -9.47
CA PHE A 78 1.09 -4.11 -10.82
C PHE A 78 2.29 -5.04 -10.82
N GLN A 79 2.14 -6.22 -11.40
CA GLN A 79 3.29 -7.02 -11.84
C GLN A 79 3.21 -7.20 -13.35
N PHE A 80 4.20 -6.66 -14.03
CA PHE A 80 4.36 -6.83 -15.47
C PHE A 80 5.08 -8.12 -15.78
N GLN A 81 4.80 -8.68 -16.95
CA GLN A 81 5.57 -9.80 -17.49
C GLN A 81 7.04 -9.40 -17.60
N GLU A 82 7.91 -10.35 -17.24
CA GLU A 82 9.34 -10.19 -17.29
C GLU A 82 9.80 -9.72 -18.68
N GLY A 83 10.70 -8.72 -18.69
CA GLY A 83 11.27 -8.15 -19.91
C GLY A 83 10.41 -7.08 -20.61
N LEU A 84 9.12 -6.91 -20.27
CA LEU A 84 8.27 -5.89 -20.89
C LEU A 84 8.49 -4.48 -20.30
N TYR A 85 8.78 -4.40 -18.99
CA TYR A 85 8.96 -3.12 -18.32
C TYR A 85 10.24 -3.13 -17.48
N LYS A 86 10.89 -1.96 -17.41
CA LYS A 86 11.99 -1.75 -16.47
C LYS A 86 11.45 -1.71 -15.06
N ALA A 87 12.19 -2.31 -14.13
CA ALA A 87 12.01 -2.09 -12.71
C ALA A 87 11.84 -0.60 -12.39
N PRO A 88 11.02 -0.22 -11.39
CA PRO A 88 10.97 1.16 -10.93
C PRO A 88 12.36 1.71 -10.57
N ASP A 89 12.65 2.96 -10.93
CA ASP A 89 13.95 3.62 -10.67
C ASP A 89 14.29 3.75 -9.16
N ILE A 90 13.29 3.51 -8.34
CA ILE A 90 13.29 3.53 -6.87
C ILE A 90 13.63 2.17 -6.24
N GLN A 91 13.97 1.14 -7.02
CA GLN A 91 14.49 -0.10 -6.44
C GLN A 91 15.90 0.14 -5.86
N GLY A 92 16.17 -0.41 -4.66
CA GLY A 92 17.46 -0.28 -3.97
C GLY A 92 17.36 0.43 -2.62
N LYS A 93 18.49 0.86 -2.06
CA LYS A 93 18.51 1.68 -0.83
C LYS A 93 17.89 3.05 -1.12
N GLN A 94 16.62 3.18 -0.77
CA GLN A 94 15.91 4.46 -0.74
C GLN A 94 16.05 5.07 0.65
N ASP A 95 16.11 6.40 0.73
CA ASP A 95 15.91 7.07 2.01
C ASP A 95 14.44 6.84 2.42
N PRO A 96 14.16 6.27 3.61
CA PRO A 96 12.78 6.05 4.05
C PRO A 96 11.95 7.33 4.12
N PHE A 97 12.58 8.51 4.19
CA PHE A 97 11.88 9.79 4.17
C PHE A 97 11.38 10.20 2.78
N ASP A 98 11.94 9.66 1.70
CA ASP A 98 11.58 10.05 0.33
C ASP A 98 10.32 9.34 -0.17
N HIS A 99 10.14 8.07 0.19
CA HIS A 99 9.01 7.29 -0.30
C HIS A 99 8.50 6.26 0.73
N HIS A 100 7.38 6.60 1.37
CA HIS A 100 6.65 5.72 2.28
C HIS A 100 5.15 6.01 2.24
N ILE A 101 4.36 5.02 2.66
CA ILE A 101 2.95 5.19 3.01
C ILE A 101 2.80 4.95 4.51
N ALA A 102 1.94 5.73 5.16
CA ALA A 102 1.61 5.57 6.57
C ALA A 102 0.18 5.04 6.68
N LEU A 103 0.01 3.92 7.38
CA LEU A 103 -1.28 3.26 7.60
C LEU A 103 -1.62 3.32 9.08
N GLU A 104 -2.85 3.75 9.39
CA GLU A 104 -3.37 3.80 10.76
C GLU A 104 -3.83 2.41 11.20
N VAL A 105 -3.67 2.13 12.50
CA VAL A 105 -4.21 0.95 13.17
C VAL A 105 -4.96 1.40 14.42
N ASP A 106 -5.81 0.53 14.96
CA ASP A 106 -6.78 0.85 16.02
C ASP A 106 -6.17 1.27 17.37
N SER A 107 -4.88 0.98 17.60
CA SER A 107 -4.25 1.13 18.91
C SER A 107 -2.71 1.06 18.85
N LYS A 108 -2.05 1.52 19.92
CA LYS A 108 -0.60 1.33 20.09
C LYS A 108 -0.25 -0.14 20.26
N GLU A 109 -1.14 -0.90 20.90
CA GLU A 109 -1.02 -2.34 21.07
C GLU A 109 -1.01 -3.06 19.71
N ALA A 110 -1.84 -2.63 18.76
CA ALA A 110 -1.80 -3.15 17.39
C ALA A 110 -0.48 -2.84 16.67
N VAL A 111 0.09 -1.64 16.86
CA VAL A 111 1.43 -1.31 16.33
C VAL A 111 2.47 -2.31 16.84
N PHE A 112 2.47 -2.61 18.14
CA PHE A 112 3.39 -3.59 18.73
C PHE A 112 3.13 -5.01 18.22
N ALA A 113 1.87 -5.40 18.03
CA ALA A 113 1.52 -6.69 17.47
C ALA A 113 2.02 -6.84 16.02
N TYR A 114 1.90 -5.80 15.19
CA TYR A 114 2.45 -5.82 13.83
C TYR A 114 3.98 -5.85 13.82
N ARG A 115 4.64 -5.12 14.73
CA ARG A 115 6.10 -5.25 14.93
C ARG A 115 6.49 -6.71 15.21
N ASP A 116 5.79 -7.41 16.09
CA ASP A 116 6.10 -8.82 16.38
C ASP A 116 5.92 -9.73 15.17
N ARG A 117 4.85 -9.51 14.39
CA ARG A 117 4.63 -10.28 13.15
C ARG A 117 5.76 -10.04 12.15
N LEU A 118 6.19 -8.79 11.95
CA LEU A 118 7.31 -8.43 11.09
C LEU A 118 8.61 -9.07 11.57
N GLN A 119 8.91 -8.98 12.86
CA GLN A 119 10.10 -9.59 13.46
C GLN A 119 10.11 -11.11 13.30
N ALA A 120 8.96 -11.77 13.54
CA ALA A 120 8.83 -13.23 13.42
C ALA A 120 8.96 -13.71 11.96
N ALA A 121 8.49 -12.90 11.01
CA ALA A 121 8.63 -13.17 9.58
C ALA A 121 9.99 -12.75 8.99
N GLY A 122 10.86 -12.12 9.78
CA GLY A 122 12.21 -11.74 9.36
C GLY A 122 12.29 -10.46 8.52
N TYR A 123 11.30 -9.56 8.61
CA TYR A 123 11.34 -8.26 7.96
C TYR A 123 12.11 -7.23 8.79
N ASP A 124 12.98 -6.47 8.12
CA ASP A 124 13.61 -5.28 8.70
C ASP A 124 12.54 -4.24 9.07
N HIS A 125 12.62 -3.69 10.28
CA HIS A 125 11.65 -2.72 10.78
C HIS A 125 12.27 -1.80 11.83
N MET A 126 11.60 -0.67 12.07
CA MET A 126 11.92 0.28 13.13
C MET A 126 10.68 0.54 13.97
N LEU A 127 10.88 0.86 15.24
CA LEU A 127 9.83 1.34 16.14
C LEU A 127 10.23 2.71 16.66
N ILE A 128 9.49 3.73 16.26
CA ILE A 128 9.77 5.14 16.58
C ILE A 128 8.52 5.74 17.21
N ASP A 129 8.67 6.31 18.40
CA ASP A 129 7.63 7.15 19.01
C ASP A 129 7.81 8.58 18.51
N HIS A 130 6.83 9.07 17.76
CA HIS A 130 6.85 10.44 17.21
C HIS A 130 6.26 11.49 18.16
N GLY A 131 5.74 11.10 19.33
CA GLY A 131 5.32 12.01 20.39
C GLY A 131 4.02 12.78 20.17
N TYR A 132 3.20 12.41 19.18
CA TYR A 132 1.87 12.99 18.90
C TYR A 132 0.74 11.97 18.97
#